data_AF-A0A6N9FJX7-F1
#
_entry.id   AF-A0A6N9FJX7-F1
#
_cell.length_a   1.000
_cell.length_b   1.000
_cell.length_c   1.000
_cell.angle_alpha   90.00
_cell.angle_beta   90.00
_cell.angle_gamma   90.00
#
_symmetry.space_group_name_H-M   'P 1'
#
loop_
_entity.id
_entity.type
_entity.pdbx_description
1 polymer ?
#
loop_
_entity_poly.entity_id
_entity_poly.type
_entity_poly.pdbx_seq_one_letter_code
_entity_poly.pdbx_strand_id
1 'polypeptide(L)'
;MRKQRPPLGKRLRVFAASCVSLILVAGPGHSEETEELPLLREKGCHACHSMDEVLLGPPYTAIAALHSARKEVMLEVLIEKIISGGGGNWGIAPMVPNDHVTEDEARAMTEWILSLESRRAKEHAKKRAELTWERSSSLIEKETL
;
A
#
# COMPACT_ATOMS: atom_id res chain seq x y z
N MET A 1 -39.41 0.45 -28.97
CA MET A 1 -39.10 1.62 -29.82
C MET A 1 -37.84 1.33 -30.63
N ARG A 2 -37.95 1.43 -31.97
CA ARG A 2 -36.88 1.12 -32.95
C ARG A 2 -35.69 2.08 -32.80
N LYS A 3 -34.47 1.54 -32.75
CA LYS A 3 -33.29 2.25 -33.28
C LYS A 3 -32.65 1.37 -34.35
N GLN A 4 -32.59 1.91 -35.56
CA GLN A 4 -32.24 1.24 -36.81
C GLN A 4 -30.73 0.89 -36.83
N ARG A 5 -30.39 -0.32 -37.30
CA ARG A 5 -29.02 -0.72 -37.62
C ARG A 5 -28.71 -0.39 -39.10
N PRO A 6 -27.50 0.07 -39.46
CA PRO A 6 -27.12 0.29 -40.86
C PRO A 6 -26.97 -1.04 -41.65
N PRO A 7 -27.10 -1.02 -42.99
CA PRO A 7 -27.25 -2.23 -43.80
C PRO A 7 -25.97 -3.05 -43.94
N LEU A 8 -26.16 -4.37 -43.89
CA LEU A 8 -25.16 -5.42 -44.14
C LEU A 8 -24.57 -5.32 -45.55
N GLY A 9 -23.29 -4.96 -45.64
CA GLY A 9 -22.44 -5.24 -46.80
C GLY A 9 -21.60 -6.49 -46.55
N LYS A 10 -22.09 -7.66 -46.97
CA LYS A 10 -21.28 -8.88 -47.03
C LYS A 10 -20.33 -8.78 -48.23
N ARG A 11 -19.02 -8.66 -48.01
CA ARG A 11 -18.00 -9.29 -48.88
C ARG A 11 -16.77 -9.67 -48.07
N LEU A 12 -16.74 -10.95 -47.71
CA LEU A 12 -15.55 -11.71 -47.37
C LEU A 12 -14.47 -11.48 -48.45
N ARG A 13 -13.32 -10.93 -48.08
CA ARG A 13 -12.06 -11.08 -48.80
C ARG A 13 -10.94 -11.25 -47.78
N VAL A 14 -10.49 -12.49 -47.67
CA VAL A 14 -9.22 -12.85 -47.05
C VAL A 14 -8.11 -12.18 -47.86
N PHE A 15 -7.37 -11.26 -47.24
CA PHE A 15 -6.06 -10.83 -47.74
C PHE A 15 -5.07 -10.95 -46.59
N ALA A 16 -4.03 -11.72 -46.87
CA ALA A 16 -2.92 -11.99 -45.98
C ALA A 16 -1.99 -10.77 -45.81
N ALA A 17 -1.23 -10.84 -44.73
CA ALA A 17 0.07 -10.20 -44.51
C ALA A 17 0.11 -8.69 -44.17
N SER A 18 0.52 -8.44 -42.91
CA SER A 18 1.69 -7.65 -42.54
C SER A 18 1.45 -6.40 -41.68
N CYS A 19 2.19 -6.40 -40.56
CA CYS A 19 2.70 -5.27 -39.77
C CYS A 19 1.78 -4.47 -38.84
N VAL A 20 2.07 -4.66 -37.53
CA VAL A 20 2.19 -3.63 -36.47
C VAL A 20 0.88 -2.93 -36.12
N SER A 21 0.21 -3.30 -35.04
CA SER A 21 0.62 -2.83 -33.72
C SER A 21 0.10 -3.76 -32.63
N LEU A 22 1.04 -4.39 -31.94
CA LEU A 22 0.82 -4.98 -30.63
C LEU A 22 0.67 -3.80 -29.66
N ILE A 23 -0.57 -3.38 -29.37
CA ILE A 23 -0.81 -2.47 -28.25
C ILE A 23 -0.66 -3.31 -26.98
N LEU A 24 0.59 -3.41 -26.50
CA LEU A 24 0.86 -3.66 -25.08
C LEU A 24 0.45 -2.38 -24.35
N VAL A 25 -0.74 -2.36 -23.76
CA VAL A 25 -0.99 -1.48 -22.62
C VAL A 25 -0.19 -2.07 -21.46
N ALA A 26 1.06 -1.64 -21.33
CA ALA A 26 1.75 -1.63 -20.06
C ALA A 26 1.12 -0.48 -19.25
N GLY A 27 0.02 -0.77 -18.56
CA GLY A 27 -0.42 0.10 -17.47
C GLY A 27 0.69 0.14 -16.43
N PRO A 28 1.08 1.30 -15.89
CA PRO A 28 2.05 1.32 -14.81
C PRO A 28 1.38 0.69 -13.59
N GLY A 29 1.71 -0.58 -13.36
CA GLY A 29 1.51 -1.24 -12.08
C GLY A 29 2.42 -0.57 -11.08
N HIS A 30 2.00 0.58 -10.56
CA HIS A 30 2.52 1.06 -9.30
C HIS A 30 1.96 0.11 -8.25
N SER A 31 2.74 -0.91 -7.91
CA SER A 31 2.68 -1.45 -6.57
C SER A 31 2.89 -0.27 -5.64
N GLU A 32 1.80 0.32 -5.12
CA GLU A 32 1.81 1.13 -3.90
C GLU A 32 2.14 0.18 -2.74
N GLU A 33 3.36 -0.38 -2.82
CA GLU A 33 4.09 -0.81 -1.65
C GLU A 33 4.10 0.39 -0.72
N THR A 34 3.77 0.17 0.54
CA THR A 34 3.64 1.24 1.54
C THR A 34 4.96 1.99 1.62
N GLU A 35 5.09 3.06 0.85
CA GLU A 35 6.31 3.84 0.71
C GLU A 35 6.81 4.22 2.10
N GLU A 36 7.99 3.70 2.44
CA GLU A 36 8.66 3.98 3.69
C GLU A 36 8.93 5.49 3.75
N LEU A 37 8.66 6.11 4.90
CA LEU A 37 9.00 7.51 5.09
C LEU A 37 10.53 7.66 4.92
N PRO A 38 11.04 8.49 3.98
CA PRO A 38 12.49 8.61 3.73
C PRO A 38 13.29 8.94 4.99
N LEU A 39 12.66 9.66 5.94
CA LEU A 39 13.22 9.99 7.24
C LEU A 39 13.60 8.76 8.08
N LEU A 40 12.83 7.67 8.04
CA LEU A 40 13.15 6.43 8.76
C LEU A 40 14.47 5.82 8.26
N ARG A 41 14.70 5.89 6.95
CA ARG A 41 15.93 5.42 6.34
C ARG A 41 17.10 6.35 6.64
N GLU A 42 16.88 7.66 6.56
CA GLU A 42 17.87 8.69 6.89
C GLU A 42 18.36 8.60 8.33
N LYS A 43 17.45 8.31 9.28
CA LYS A 43 17.76 8.12 10.70
C LYS A 43 18.17 6.69 11.06
N GLY A 44 18.31 5.79 10.08
CA GLY A 44 18.82 4.43 10.30
C GLY A 44 17.86 3.46 10.97
N CYS A 45 16.57 3.77 11.07
CA CYS A 45 15.57 2.92 11.73
C CYS A 45 15.44 1.54 11.07
N HIS A 46 15.65 1.47 9.75
CA HIS A 46 15.65 0.24 8.94
C HIS A 46 16.70 -0.81 9.35
N ALA A 47 17.72 -0.43 10.12
CA ALA A 47 18.71 -1.38 10.62
C ALA A 47 18.13 -2.36 11.66
N CYS A 48 17.05 -1.95 12.35
CA CYS A 48 16.42 -2.71 13.42
C CYS A 48 14.94 -2.97 13.18
N HIS A 49 14.28 -2.19 12.32
CA HIS A 49 12.86 -2.31 12.01
C HIS A 49 12.66 -2.55 10.52
N SER A 50 11.60 -3.27 10.17
CA SER A 50 11.16 -3.46 8.79
C SER A 50 9.67 -3.17 8.67
N MET A 51 9.12 -3.27 7.45
CA MET A 51 7.69 -3.06 7.23
C MET A 51 6.84 -4.16 7.89
N ASP A 52 7.21 -5.41 7.74
CA ASP A 52 6.37 -6.58 8.01
C ASP A 52 7.11 -7.76 8.66
N GLU A 53 8.44 -7.77 8.63
CA GLU A 53 9.27 -8.80 9.25
C GLU A 53 9.87 -8.35 10.60
N VAL A 54 10.01 -9.30 11.52
CA VAL A 54 10.73 -9.07 12.78
C VAL A 54 12.23 -9.12 12.50
N LEU A 55 12.93 -8.03 12.80
CA LEU A 55 14.40 -7.98 12.80
C LEU A 55 14.88 -7.99 14.25
N LEU A 56 15.40 -6.87 14.73
CA LEU A 56 15.75 -6.68 16.14
C LEU A 56 14.58 -6.03 16.91
N GLY A 57 13.87 -5.13 16.25
CA GLY A 57 12.63 -4.52 16.69
C GLY A 57 11.41 -5.11 15.97
N PRO A 58 10.20 -4.78 16.44
CA PRO A 58 8.96 -5.18 15.79
C PRO A 58 8.79 -4.50 14.42
N PRO A 59 8.08 -5.13 13.47
CA PRO A 59 7.76 -4.49 12.21
C PRO A 59 6.82 -3.29 12.41
N TYR A 60 6.94 -2.25 11.57
CA TYR A 60 6.14 -1.04 11.68
C TYR A 60 4.64 -1.33 11.59
N THR A 61 4.25 -2.31 10.77
CA THR A 61 2.85 -2.75 10.67
C THR A 61 2.32 -3.37 11.96
N ALA A 62 3.15 -4.10 12.72
CA ALA A 62 2.73 -4.64 14.02
C ALA A 62 2.56 -3.54 15.08
N ILE A 63 3.44 -2.53 15.08
CA ILE A 63 3.30 -1.35 15.95
C ILE A 63 1.97 -0.65 15.63
N ALA A 64 1.72 -0.41 14.34
CA ALA A 64 0.51 0.25 13.88
C ALA A 64 -0.76 -0.54 14.26
N ALA A 65 -0.75 -1.86 14.07
CA ALA A 65 -1.85 -2.75 14.41
C ALA A 65 -2.17 -2.72 15.91
N LEU A 66 -1.15 -2.86 16.77
CA LEU A 66 -1.31 -2.89 18.22
C LEU A 66 -1.90 -1.59 18.79
N HIS A 67 -1.52 -0.46 18.20
CA HIS A 67 -1.91 0.88 18.68
C HIS A 67 -3.05 1.52 17.89
N SER A 68 -3.65 0.79 16.95
CA SER A 68 -4.68 1.28 16.03
C SER A 68 -5.90 1.93 16.71
N ALA A 69 -6.30 1.44 17.88
CA ALA A 69 -7.46 1.95 18.63
C ALA A 69 -7.12 3.09 19.63
N ARG A 70 -5.83 3.42 19.80
CA ARG A 70 -5.34 4.38 20.81
C ARG A 70 -4.28 5.32 20.24
N LYS A 71 -4.40 5.69 18.96
CA LYS A 71 -3.34 6.39 18.23
C LYS A 71 -2.95 7.71 18.90
N GLU A 72 -3.95 8.47 19.34
CA GLU A 72 -3.77 9.78 19.96
C GLU A 72 -3.03 9.67 21.29
N VAL A 73 -3.36 8.65 22.09
CA VAL A 73 -2.71 8.40 23.39
C VAL A 73 -1.30 7.84 23.20
N MET A 74 -1.11 7.01 22.17
CA MET A 74 0.17 6.32 21.91
C MET A 74 1.18 7.19 21.18
N LEU A 75 0.77 8.30 20.56
CA LEU A 75 1.64 9.20 19.82
C LEU A 75 2.81 9.68 20.70
N GLU A 76 2.52 10.35 21.81
CA GLU A 76 3.57 10.89 22.70
C GLU A 76 4.42 9.78 23.33
N VAL A 77 3.79 8.66 23.70
CA VAL A 77 4.50 7.51 24.29
C VAL A 77 5.53 6.92 23.32
N LEU A 78 5.18 6.83 22.04
CA LEU A 78 6.07 6.30 21.01
C LEU A 78 7.14 7.33 20.61
N ILE A 79 6.83 8.62 20.61
CA ILE A 79 7.83 9.70 20.43
C ILE A 79 8.90 9.61 21.51
N GLU A 80 8.48 9.56 22.78
CA GLU A 80 9.41 9.41 23.91
C GLU A 80 10.22 8.12 23.79
N LYS A 81 9.59 7.02 23.36
CA LYS A 81 10.28 5.75 23.12
C LYS A 81 11.37 5.88 22.06
N ILE A 82 11.09 6.56 20.94
CA ILE A 82 12.04 6.77 19.85
C ILE A 82 13.27 7.53 20.37
N ILE A 83 13.06 8.60 21.13
CA ILE A 83 14.15 9.45 21.61
C ILE A 83 14.95 8.75 22.72
N SER A 84 14.26 8.29 23.77
CA SER A 84 14.88 7.79 25.01
C SER A 84 15.23 6.30 24.96
N GLY A 85 14.76 5.57 23.95
CA GLY A 85 14.89 4.12 23.88
C GLY A 85 14.01 3.39 24.92
N GLY A 86 14.30 2.11 25.13
CA GLY A 86 13.69 1.28 26.18
C GLY A 86 13.26 -0.11 25.70
N GLY A 87 12.85 -0.97 26.64
CA GLY A 87 12.54 -2.39 26.36
C GLY A 87 11.24 -2.88 26.99
N GLY A 88 10.99 -4.19 26.91
CA GLY A 88 9.93 -4.90 27.64
C GLY A 88 8.62 -5.13 26.89
N ASN A 89 8.28 -4.31 25.89
CA ASN A 89 7.01 -4.43 25.14
C ASN A 89 7.06 -5.45 24.00
N TRP A 90 8.23 -5.65 23.39
CA TRP A 90 8.37 -6.36 22.11
C TRP A 90 9.42 -7.47 22.14
N GLY A 91 9.99 -7.76 23.31
CA GLY A 91 11.04 -8.75 23.49
C GLY A 91 12.06 -8.35 24.54
N ILE A 92 13.13 -9.14 24.63
CA ILE A 92 14.24 -8.93 25.57
C ILE A 92 15.22 -7.85 25.11
N ALA A 93 15.29 -7.58 23.80
CA ALA A 93 16.18 -6.58 23.24
C ALA A 93 15.59 -5.17 23.46
N PRO A 94 16.27 -4.28 24.20
CA PRO A 94 15.84 -2.90 24.32
C PRO A 94 16.17 -2.12 23.05
N MET A 95 15.32 -1.18 22.68
CA MET A 95 15.64 -0.18 21.67
C MET A 95 16.64 0.81 22.27
N VAL A 96 17.71 1.11 21.55
CA VAL A 96 18.72 2.09 21.96
C VAL A 96 18.16 3.52 21.88
N PRO A 97 18.61 4.45 22.74
CA PRO A 97 18.28 5.87 22.60
C PRO A 97 18.74 6.45 21.26
N ASN A 98 17.98 7.39 20.71
CA ASN A 98 18.27 8.04 19.42
C ASN A 98 18.45 9.56 19.61
N ASP A 99 19.53 9.97 20.29
CA ASP A 99 19.80 11.38 20.64
C ASP A 99 19.96 12.32 19.44
N HIS A 100 20.10 11.77 18.23
CA HIS A 100 20.23 12.51 16.97
C HIS A 100 18.89 12.72 16.24
N VAL A 101 17.79 12.23 16.81
CA VAL A 101 16.43 12.41 16.32
C VAL A 101 15.78 13.54 17.13
N THR A 102 15.29 14.56 16.43
CA THR A 102 14.54 15.65 17.06
C THR A 102 13.11 15.21 17.40
N GLU A 103 12.44 15.94 18.30
CA GLU A 103 11.05 15.63 18.66
C GLU A 103 10.11 15.70 17.44
N ASP A 104 10.29 16.71 16.57
CA ASP A 104 9.48 16.87 15.36
C ASP A 104 9.68 15.71 14.37
N GLU A 105 10.91 15.23 14.22
CA GLU A 105 11.22 14.05 13.40
C GLU A 105 10.60 12.78 14.00
N ALA A 106 10.72 12.58 15.32
CA ALA A 106 10.12 11.45 16.02
C ALA A 106 8.59 11.45 15.91
N ARG A 107 7.97 12.64 15.98
CA ARG A 107 6.54 12.85 15.78
C ARG A 107 6.12 12.46 14.36
N ALA A 108 6.81 12.96 13.34
CA ALA A 108 6.54 12.63 11.95
C ALA A 108 6.67 11.12 11.67
N MET A 109 7.71 10.47 12.20
CA MET A 109 7.90 9.03 12.09
C MET A 109 6.77 8.25 12.76
N THR A 110 6.37 8.65 13.98
CA THR A 110 5.32 7.96 14.73
C THR A 110 3.94 8.11 14.08
N GLU A 111 3.59 9.31 13.62
CA GLU A 111 2.36 9.56 12.87
C GLU A 111 2.30 8.71 11.61
N TRP A 112 3.41 8.63 10.87
CA TRP A 112 3.51 7.76 9.71
C TRP A 112 3.29 6.29 10.11
N ILE A 113 3.96 5.77 11.15
CA ILE A 113 3.78 4.39 11.62
C ILE A 113 2.31 4.13 11.97
N LEU A 114 1.69 4.97 12.80
CA LEU A 114 0.30 4.80 13.25
C LEU A 114 -0.73 4.95 12.10
N SER A 115 -0.35 5.57 11.00
CA SER A 115 -1.19 5.66 9.79
C SER A 115 -1.14 4.41 8.89
N LEU A 116 -0.20 3.48 9.09
CA LEU A 116 -0.05 2.29 8.23
C LEU A 116 -1.32 1.43 8.20
N GLU A 117 -2.01 1.27 9.32
CA GLU A 117 -3.28 0.51 9.37
C GLU A 117 -4.38 1.13 8.50
N SER A 118 -4.51 2.46 8.51
CA SER A 118 -5.54 3.12 7.70
C SER A 118 -5.18 3.10 6.21
N ARG A 119 -3.88 3.16 5.87
CA ARG A 119 -3.40 3.01 4.50
C ARG A 119 -3.64 1.62 3.95
N ARG A 120 -3.29 0.58 4.71
CA ARG A 120 -3.57 -0.82 4.33
C ARG A 120 -5.06 -1.06 4.15
N ALA A 121 -5.91 -0.53 5.04
CA ALA A 121 -7.36 -0.64 4.91
C ALA A 121 -7.90 0.02 3.63
N LYS A 122 -7.42 1.21 3.28
CA LYS A 122 -7.78 1.91 2.03
C LYS A 122 -7.36 1.12 0.80
N GLU A 123 -6.15 0.56 0.81
CA GLU A 123 -5.64 -0.25 -0.31
C GLU A 123 -6.48 -1.52 -0.51
N HIS A 124 -6.82 -2.22 0.58
CA HIS A 124 -7.74 -3.36 0.50
C HIS A 124 -9.14 -2.98 0.03
N ALA A 125 -9.65 -1.79 0.39
CA ALA A 125 -10.96 -1.31 -0.08
C ALA A 125 -10.93 -1.01 -1.59
N LYS A 126 -9.88 -0.34 -2.07
CA LYS A 126 -9.63 -0.05 -3.49
C LYS A 126 -9.55 -1.33 -4.31
N LYS A 127 -8.71 -2.29 -3.89
CA LYS A 127 -8.56 -3.58 -4.59
C LYS A 127 -9.87 -4.36 -4.63
N ARG A 128 -10.67 -4.34 -3.56
CA ARG A 128 -12.00 -4.97 -3.57
C ARG A 128 -12.95 -4.29 -4.56
N ALA A 129 -12.99 -2.96 -4.57
CA ALA A 129 -13.82 -2.21 -5.52
C ALA A 129 -13.44 -2.51 -6.98
N GLU A 130 -12.14 -2.56 -7.28
CA GLU A 130 -11.62 -2.91 -8.61
C GLU A 130 -11.99 -4.35 -9.01
N LEU A 131 -11.77 -5.32 -8.12
CA LEU A 131 -12.18 -6.71 -8.35
C LEU A 131 -13.68 -6.86 -8.58
N THR A 132 -14.52 -6.10 -7.86
CA THR A 132 -15.97 -6.13 -8.06
C THR A 132 -16.37 -5.54 -9.41
N TRP A 133 -15.70 -4.49 -9.88
CA TRP A 133 -15.96 -3.88 -11.19
C TRP A 133 -15.57 -4.83 -12.34
N GLU A 134 -14.39 -5.45 -12.25
CA GLU A 134 -13.90 -6.42 -13.24
C GLU A 134 -14.83 -7.65 -13.31
N ARG A 135 -15.24 -8.17 -12.15
CA ARG A 135 -16.18 -9.29 -12.08
C ARG A 135 -17.56 -8.94 -12.64
N SER A 136 -18.07 -7.73 -12.38
CA SER A 136 -19.36 -7.30 -12.95
C SER A 136 -19.29 -7.14 -14.47
N SER A 137 -18.19 -6.57 -14.98
CA SER A 137 -17.99 -6.37 -16.42
C SER A 137 -17.90 -7.70 -17.18
N SER A 138 -17.16 -8.68 -16.62
CA SER A 138 -17.06 -10.02 -17.21
C SER A 138 -18.35 -10.85 -17.14
N LEU A 139 -19.25 -10.57 -16.18
CA LEU A 139 -20.58 -11.20 -16.14
C LEU A 139 -21.51 -10.61 -17.21
N ILE A 140 -21.49 -9.28 -17.41
CA ILE A 140 -22.27 -8.61 -18.45
C ILE A 140 -21.85 -9.09 -19.85
N GLU A 141 -20.55 -9.30 -20.09
CA GLU A 141 -20.07 -9.85 -21.37
C GLU A 141 -20.56 -11.29 -21.62
N LYS A 142 -20.67 -12.11 -20.57
CA LYS A 142 -21.18 -13.49 -20.68
C LYS A 142 -22.69 -13.58 -20.87
N GLU A 143 -23.45 -12.59 -20.38
CA GLU A 143 -24.91 -12.53 -20.56
C GLU A 143 -25.33 -11.92 -21.92
N THR A 144 -24.41 -11.24 -22.61
CA THR A 144 -24.67 -10.60 -23.90
C THR A 144 -24.27 -11.44 -25.13
N LEU A 145 -23.74 -12.66 -24.89
CA LEU A 145 -23.42 -13.71 -25.86
C LEU A 145 -24.51 -14.78 -25.91
#